data_AF-A0A957UQR2-F1
#
_entry.id   AF-A0A957UQR2-F1
#
_cell.length_a   1.000
_cell.length_b   1.000
_cell.length_c   1.000
_cell.angle_alpha   90.00
_cell.angle_beta   90.00
_cell.angle_gamma   90.00
#
_symmetry.space_group_name_H-M   'P 1'
#
loop_
_entity.id
_entity.type
_entity.pdbx_description
1 polymer ?
#
loop_
_entity_poly.entity_id
_entity_poly.type
_entity_poly.pdbx_seq_one_letter_code
_entity_poly.pdbx_strand_id
1 'polypeptide(L)'
;MWGFPQAEKPDEHPGDEEQARRWVAELDKYGIRAIGFVTGGGNEHLSEICSWHPDRFVGFVHHSPFVPNAVEKLEHGVKELGLRGYKLLAPMIEEPIEHPDAFPVWEKCAELGIPVLIHFGIQG
;
A
#
# COMPACT_ATOMS: atom_id res chain seq x y z
N MET A 1 -4.00 -26.63 -11.16
CA MET A 1 -3.86 -25.25 -11.67
C MET A 1 -5.22 -24.59 -11.54
N TRP A 2 -5.33 -23.45 -10.86
CA TRP A 2 -6.59 -22.87 -10.37
C TRP A 2 -7.50 -22.23 -11.46
N GLY A 3 -7.37 -22.65 -12.72
CA GLY A 3 -8.21 -22.19 -13.83
C GLY A 3 -7.99 -20.74 -14.28
N PHE A 4 -6.97 -20.05 -13.76
CA PHE A 4 -6.61 -18.71 -14.22
C PHE A 4 -5.90 -18.77 -15.58
N PRO A 5 -6.06 -17.74 -16.44
CA PRO A 5 -5.21 -17.54 -17.60
C PRO A 5 -3.72 -17.55 -17.22
N GLN A 6 -2.87 -17.88 -18.18
CA GLN A 6 -1.43 -17.72 -17.99
C GLN A 6 -1.11 -16.24 -17.77
N ALA A 7 -0.34 -15.93 -16.73
CA ALA A 7 0.10 -14.56 -16.46
C ALA A 7 0.96 -14.05 -17.63
N GLU A 8 0.78 -12.77 -17.98
CA GLU A 8 1.66 -12.05 -18.91
C GLU A 8 3.10 -12.11 -18.39
N LYS A 9 4.08 -12.21 -19.29
CA LYS A 9 5.48 -12.24 -18.85
C LYS A 9 5.91 -10.85 -18.35
N PRO A 10 6.87 -10.74 -17.42
CA PRO A 10 7.35 -9.45 -16.92
C PRO A 10 7.87 -8.51 -18.03
N ASP A 11 8.49 -9.06 -19.08
CA ASP A 11 8.99 -8.33 -20.26
C ASP A 11 7.88 -7.87 -21.21
N GLU A 12 6.66 -8.40 -21.05
CA GLU A 12 5.47 -8.02 -21.80
C GLU A 12 4.60 -7.02 -21.01
N HIS A 13 5.05 -6.59 -19.82
CA HIS A 13 4.27 -5.69 -18.96
C HIS A 13 4.02 -4.36 -19.68
N PRO A 14 2.75 -3.95 -19.87
CA PRO A 14 2.39 -2.80 -20.68
C PRO A 14 2.67 -1.44 -20.02
N GLY A 15 3.26 -1.45 -18.82
CA GLY A 15 3.45 -0.26 -17.97
C GLY A 15 2.29 -0.04 -17.00
N ASP A 16 2.54 0.74 -15.96
CA ASP A 16 1.61 0.89 -14.83
C ASP A 16 0.33 1.62 -15.22
N GLU A 17 0.39 2.57 -16.15
CA GLU A 17 -0.79 3.33 -16.60
C GLU A 17 -1.80 2.43 -17.33
N GLU A 18 -1.32 1.53 -18.19
CA GLU A 18 -2.20 0.57 -18.87
C GLU A 18 -2.73 -0.49 -17.87
N GLN A 19 -1.94 -0.92 -16.88
CA GLN A 19 -2.47 -1.80 -15.84
C GLN A 19 -3.51 -1.13 -14.95
N ALA A 20 -3.31 0.13 -14.57
CA ALA A 20 -4.29 0.93 -13.86
C ALA A 20 -5.61 0.99 -14.62
N ARG A 21 -5.56 1.27 -15.94
CA ARG A 21 -6.74 1.25 -16.81
C ARG A 21 -7.44 -0.11 -16.83
N ARG A 22 -6.68 -1.20 -16.91
CA ARG A 22 -7.21 -2.58 -16.89
C ARG A 22 -7.88 -2.91 -15.55
N TRP A 23 -7.28 -2.51 -14.44
CA TRP A 23 -7.88 -2.69 -13.11
C TRP A 23 -9.21 -1.94 -12.99
N VAL A 24 -9.27 -0.67 -13.40
CA VAL A 24 -10.53 0.09 -13.39
C VAL A 24 -11.60 -0.60 -14.25
N ALA A 25 -11.24 -1.11 -15.43
CA ALA A 25 -12.17 -1.84 -16.28
C ALA A 25 -12.74 -3.10 -15.59
N GLU A 26 -11.91 -3.86 -14.86
CA GLU A 26 -12.39 -5.01 -14.08
C GLU A 26 -13.23 -4.57 -12.88
N LEU A 27 -12.91 -3.44 -12.23
CA LEU A 27 -13.74 -2.89 -11.17
C LEU A 27 -15.15 -2.57 -11.68
N ASP A 28 -15.26 -1.93 -12.85
CA ASP A 28 -16.55 -1.60 -13.46
C ASP A 28 -17.32 -2.86 -13.87
N LYS A 29 -16.64 -3.82 -14.48
CA LYS A 29 -17.21 -5.10 -14.92
C LYS A 29 -17.82 -5.92 -13.78
N TYR A 30 -17.20 -5.92 -12.60
CA TYR A 30 -17.69 -6.68 -11.44
C TYR A 30 -18.42 -5.82 -10.40
N GLY A 31 -18.62 -4.53 -10.65
CA GLY A 31 -19.28 -3.63 -9.70
C GLY A 31 -18.48 -3.43 -8.39
N ILE A 32 -17.16 -3.53 -8.45
CA ILE A 32 -16.27 -3.30 -7.31
C ILE A 32 -16.00 -1.80 -7.20
N ARG A 33 -16.20 -1.26 -6.00
CA ARG A 33 -16.07 0.19 -5.77
C ARG A 33 -14.63 0.69 -5.96
N ALA A 34 -13.65 0.03 -5.35
CA ALA A 34 -12.30 0.54 -5.23
C ALA A 34 -11.27 -0.57 -4.98
N ILE A 35 -10.00 -0.28 -5.23
CA ILE A 35 -8.84 -1.11 -4.87
C ILE A 35 -8.09 -0.45 -3.71
N GLY A 36 -7.76 -1.26 -2.71
CA GLY A 36 -6.82 -0.90 -1.66
C GLY A 36 -5.44 -1.49 -1.97
N PHE A 37 -4.50 -0.63 -2.36
CA PHE A 37 -3.10 -1.00 -2.55
C PHE A 37 -2.38 -0.92 -1.23
N VAL A 38 -1.87 -2.07 -0.78
CA VAL A 38 -1.17 -2.18 0.49
C VAL A 38 0.35 -2.04 0.34
N THR A 39 0.89 -2.15 -0.87
CA THR A 39 2.29 -1.93 -1.25
C THR A 39 2.34 -1.57 -2.73
N GLY A 40 3.38 -0.87 -3.21
CA GLY A 40 3.45 -0.47 -4.61
C GLY A 40 4.79 0.10 -5.04
N GLY A 41 5.90 -0.59 -4.77
CA GLY A 41 7.23 -0.17 -5.24
C GLY A 41 7.78 1.11 -4.58
N GLY A 42 7.29 1.48 -3.40
CA GLY A 42 7.59 2.75 -2.74
C GLY A 42 6.34 3.62 -2.58
N ASN A 43 6.39 4.59 -1.67
CA ASN A 43 5.23 5.43 -1.37
C ASN A 43 4.97 6.45 -2.49
N GLU A 44 6.03 6.98 -3.10
CA GLU A 44 5.96 7.95 -4.19
C GLU A 44 5.40 7.31 -5.46
N HIS A 45 5.89 6.13 -5.81
CA HIS A 45 5.39 5.37 -6.95
C HIS A 45 3.93 4.96 -6.76
N LEU A 46 3.58 4.48 -5.56
CA LEU A 46 2.19 4.14 -5.25
C LEU A 46 1.27 5.37 -5.27
N SER A 47 1.75 6.52 -4.80
CA SER A 47 1.04 7.80 -4.87
C SER A 47 0.74 8.19 -6.32
N GLU A 48 1.71 8.07 -7.21
CA GLU A 48 1.54 8.32 -8.64
C GLU A 48 0.43 7.44 -9.23
N ILE A 49 0.50 6.12 -8.99
CA ILE A 49 -0.53 5.17 -9.45
C ILE A 49 -1.93 5.54 -8.93
N CYS A 50 -2.03 5.87 -7.64
CA CYS A 50 -3.31 6.25 -7.03
C CYS A 50 -3.86 7.56 -7.61
N SER A 51 -2.99 8.47 -8.06
CA SER A 51 -3.38 9.78 -8.61
C SER A 51 -4.11 9.69 -9.95
N TRP A 52 -3.92 8.61 -10.71
CA TRP A 52 -4.62 8.40 -11.98
C TRP A 52 -6.11 8.12 -11.80
N HIS A 53 -6.51 7.49 -10.68
CA HIS A 53 -7.89 7.15 -10.37
C HIS A 53 -8.21 7.33 -8.86
N PRO A 54 -8.17 8.57 -8.32
CA PRO A 54 -8.17 8.83 -6.87
C PRO A 54 -9.47 8.45 -6.15
N ASP A 55 -10.57 8.32 -6.88
CA ASP A 55 -11.87 7.85 -6.41
C ASP A 55 -11.96 6.32 -6.36
N ARG A 56 -11.12 5.63 -7.12
CA ARG A 56 -11.09 4.16 -7.23
C ARG A 56 -9.90 3.53 -6.53
N PHE A 57 -8.78 4.24 -6.40
CA PHE A 57 -7.52 3.71 -5.89
C PHE A 57 -7.16 4.34 -4.54
N VAL A 58 -6.87 3.47 -3.58
CA VAL A 58 -6.52 3.84 -2.21
C VAL A 58 -5.17 3.21 -1.88
N GLY A 59 -4.13 4.03 -1.72
CA GLY A 59 -2.80 3.55 -1.35
C GLY A 59 -2.53 3.64 0.14
N PHE A 60 -1.69 2.73 0.66
CA PHE A 60 -1.25 2.70 2.06
C PHE A 60 0.25 3.00 2.10
N VAL A 61 0.65 3.87 3.01
CA VAL A 61 2.05 4.10 3.37
C VAL A 61 2.64 2.77 3.85
N HIS A 62 3.86 2.46 3.42
CA HIS A 62 4.55 1.22 3.83
C HIS A 62 6.05 1.47 4.03
N HIS A 63 6.52 1.24 5.25
CA HIS A 63 7.92 1.21 5.68
C HIS A 63 8.00 0.54 7.05
N SER A 64 9.18 0.10 7.48
CA SER A 64 9.35 -0.39 8.86
C SER A 64 9.17 0.76 9.85
N PRO A 65 8.49 0.55 11.00
CA PRO A 65 8.36 1.57 12.04
C PRO A 65 9.69 1.85 12.76
N PHE A 66 10.71 1.03 12.55
CA PHE A 66 12.02 1.13 13.23
C PHE A 66 13.08 1.87 12.40
N VAL A 67 12.72 2.37 11.20
CA VAL A 67 13.64 3.18 10.41
C VAL A 67 13.83 4.57 11.02
N PRO A 68 14.98 5.22 10.80
CA PRO A 68 15.14 6.63 11.14
C PRO A 68 14.04 7.47 10.47
N ASN A 69 13.49 8.40 11.25
CA ASN A 69 12.42 9.32 10.83
C ASN A 69 11.13 8.61 10.37
N ALA A 70 10.79 7.46 10.95
CA ALA A 70 9.59 6.70 10.57
C ALA A 70 8.29 7.50 10.71
N VAL A 71 8.20 8.38 11.71
CA VAL A 71 7.04 9.24 11.97
C VAL A 71 6.90 10.30 10.89
N GLU A 72 8.00 10.94 10.51
CA GLU A 72 8.04 11.97 9.46
C GLU A 72 7.72 11.38 8.09
N LYS A 73 8.24 10.17 7.80
CA LYS A 73 7.90 9.43 6.58
C LYS A 73 6.42 9.08 6.52
N LEU A 74 5.85 8.65 7.64
CA LEU A 74 4.41 8.36 7.74
C LEU A 74 3.59 9.63 7.49
N GLU A 75 3.92 10.71 8.17
CA GLU A 75 3.22 12.00 8.04
C GLU A 75 3.31 12.54 6.61
N HIS A 76 4.49 12.49 5.99
CA HIS A 76 4.68 12.86 4.58
C HIS A 76 3.82 12.00 3.64
N GLY A 77 3.82 10.67 3.83
CA GLY A 77 3.03 9.77 3.01
C GLY A 77 1.53 10.02 3.08
N VAL A 78 1.03 10.44 4.25
CA VAL A 78 -0.39 10.75 4.42
C VAL A 78 -0.73 12.16 3.94
N LYS A 79 0.03 13.17 4.35
CA LYS A 79 -0.32 14.58 4.12
C LYS A 79 0.06 15.07 2.72
N GLU A 80 1.20 14.64 2.20
CA GLU A 80 1.74 15.14 0.93
C GLU A 80 1.47 14.17 -0.23
N LEU A 81 1.60 12.85 0.02
CA LEU A 81 1.36 11.82 -1.01
C LEU A 81 -0.10 11.34 -1.06
N GLY A 82 -0.95 11.77 -0.13
CA GLY A 82 -2.38 11.43 -0.13
C GLY A 82 -2.69 9.94 0.10
N LEU A 83 -1.75 9.16 0.63
CA LEU A 83 -1.97 7.77 1.02
C LEU A 83 -2.84 7.72 2.29
N ARG A 84 -3.75 6.75 2.37
CA ARG A 84 -4.90 6.78 3.31
C ARG A 84 -4.89 5.66 4.35
N GLY A 85 -3.73 5.05 4.59
CA GLY A 85 -3.55 3.97 5.56
C GLY A 85 -2.09 3.64 5.75
N TYR A 86 -1.77 2.80 6.73
CA TYR A 86 -0.42 2.30 6.95
C TYR A 86 -0.41 0.77 6.88
N LYS A 87 0.51 0.21 6.10
CA LYS A 87 0.68 -1.23 5.93
C LYS A 87 1.98 -1.70 6.55
N LEU A 88 1.88 -2.79 7.29
CA LEU A 88 3.01 -3.55 7.83
C LEU A 88 2.97 -5.01 7.39
N LEU A 89 4.14 -5.60 7.16
CA LEU A 89 4.34 -7.05 7.13
C LEU A 89 5.10 -7.43 8.40
N ALA A 90 4.39 -7.90 9.44
CA ALA A 90 4.99 -8.16 10.75
C ALA A 90 6.16 -9.16 10.73
N PRO A 91 6.22 -10.18 9.83
CA PRO A 91 7.39 -11.05 9.73
C PRO A 91 8.64 -10.40 9.11
N MET A 92 8.53 -9.19 8.55
CA MET A 92 9.59 -8.53 7.79
C MET A 92 10.21 -7.33 8.51
N ILE A 93 9.79 -7.05 9.74
CA ILE A 93 10.31 -5.96 10.55
C ILE A 93 11.29 -6.46 11.59
N GLU A 94 12.09 -5.54 12.09
CA GLU A 94 13.28 -5.79 12.90
C GLU A 94 12.94 -6.26 14.31
N GLU A 95 11.86 -5.74 14.89
CA GLU A 95 11.41 -6.03 16.26
C GLU A 95 9.90 -6.35 16.30
N PRO A 96 9.39 -6.97 17.38
CA PRO A 96 7.95 -7.20 17.55
C PRO A 96 7.13 -5.90 17.43
N ILE A 97 5.90 -6.00 16.93
CA ILE A 97 5.02 -4.82 16.70
C ILE A 97 4.67 -4.08 18.00
N GLU A 98 4.72 -4.80 19.13
CA GLU A 98 4.50 -4.31 20.48
C GLU A 98 5.76 -3.73 21.13
N HIS A 99 6.89 -3.74 20.43
CA HIS A 99 8.11 -3.11 20.94
C HIS A 99 7.88 -1.60 21.15
N PRO A 100 8.30 -1.01 22.30
CA PRO A 100 8.06 0.40 22.60
C PRO A 100 8.54 1.37 21.51
N ASP A 101 9.60 1.03 20.78
CA ASP A 101 10.14 1.87 19.71
C ASP A 101 9.19 2.02 18.51
N ALA A 102 8.20 1.14 18.36
CA ALA A 102 7.17 1.27 17.33
C ALA A 102 6.04 2.24 17.75
N PHE A 103 5.92 2.56 19.04
CA PHE A 103 4.79 3.33 19.58
C PHE A 103 4.67 4.72 18.96
N PRO A 104 5.75 5.49 18.70
CA PRO A 104 5.64 6.78 18.03
C PRO A 104 4.93 6.70 16.67
N VAL A 105 5.13 5.62 15.91
CA VAL A 105 4.47 5.39 14.62
C VAL A 105 2.98 5.05 14.82
N TRP A 106 2.64 4.25 15.84
CA TRP A 106 1.25 3.94 16.19
C TRP A 106 0.48 5.17 16.67
N GLU A 107 1.09 5.98 17.53
CA GLU A 107 0.55 7.25 18.01
C GLU A 107 0.31 8.22 16.84
N LYS A 108 1.26 8.32 15.91
CA LYS A 108 1.09 9.15 14.71
C LYS A 108 -0.02 8.62 13.79
N CYS A 109 -0.15 7.30 13.60
CA CYS A 109 -1.29 6.72 12.88
C CYS A 109 -2.63 7.14 13.51
N ALA A 110 -2.72 7.10 14.85
CA ALA A 110 -3.91 7.50 15.59
C ALA A 110 -4.19 9.01 15.46
N GLU A 111 -3.16 9.86 15.57
CA GLU A 111 -3.27 11.32 15.37
C GLU A 111 -3.77 11.68 13.97
N LEU A 112 -3.27 10.99 12.94
CA LEU A 112 -3.67 11.18 11.54
C LEU A 112 -5.05 10.58 11.23
N GLY A 113 -5.61 9.77 12.14
CA GLY A 113 -6.91 9.11 11.95
C GLY A 113 -6.93 8.08 10.83
N ILE A 114 -5.78 7.46 10.53
CA ILE A 114 -5.66 6.47 9.45
C ILE A 114 -5.72 5.02 9.97
N PRO A 115 -6.26 4.07 9.18
CA PRO A 115 -6.23 2.66 9.54
C PRO A 115 -4.82 2.06 9.42
N VAL A 116 -4.54 1.08 10.27
CA VAL A 116 -3.32 0.25 10.20
C VAL A 116 -3.70 -1.17 9.80
N LEU A 117 -3.07 -1.69 8.73
CA LEU A 117 -3.18 -3.08 8.31
C LEU A 117 -1.88 -3.81 8.64
N ILE A 118 -1.96 -4.84 9.48
CA ILE A 118 -0.81 -5.69 9.83
C ILE A 118 -1.03 -7.06 9.20
N HIS A 119 -0.14 -7.45 8.28
CA HIS A 119 -0.16 -8.76 7.65
C HIS A 119 0.71 -9.75 8.46
N PHE A 120 0.11 -10.88 8.84
CA PHE A 120 0.78 -12.01 9.48
C PHE A 120 0.76 -13.21 8.54
N GLY A 121 1.85 -13.44 7.83
CA GLY A 121 1.94 -14.48 6.79
C GLY A 121 3.26 -14.40 6.04
N ILE A 122 3.68 -15.54 5.48
CA ILE A 122 4.83 -15.62 4.57
C ILE A 122 4.43 -14.90 3.28
N GLN A 123 5.32 -14.08 2.70
CA GLN A 123 5.13 -13.55 1.35
C GLN A 123 4.91 -14.74 0.39
N GLY A 124 3.70 -14.85 -0.14
CA GLY A 124 3.37 -15.81 -1.19
C GLY A 124 3.83 -15.35 -2.55
#